data_AF-A0AAD5TC52-F1
#
_entry.id   AF-A0AAD5TC52-F1
#
_cell.length_a   1.000
_cell.length_b   1.000
_cell.length_c   1.000
_cell.angle_alpha   90.00
_cell.angle_beta   90.00
_cell.angle_gamma   90.00
#
_symmetry.space_group_name_H-M   'P 1'
#
loop_
_entity.id
_entity.type
_entity.pdbx_description
1 polymer ?
#
loop_
_entity_poly.entity_id
_entity_poly.type
_entity_poly.pdbx_seq_one_letter_code
_entity_poly.pdbx_strand_id
1 'polypeptide(L)'
;DVTMITAPLTSFLCDKTPASHYGIIEQLVAGECMDVTDAELEQALGLELSSLTDPAPASNNHYYYIRSWAITYADLSRVLAYWKENDILSPAQWTWMAWRIDTHAPETTMFFRYVGVTEGRRPVDRFMDDLIKRRHGLLAAFQNALLQVAPDVAASVRVYLVPSATMTAAAQQGFVDDRESIIVAFLGGRNKLLNRQAGGYFSSYTLSSADADLYRSLGLSFFQALETNYDQAPNAMAQGIQLWAQSVLDYALENPENSGTSLRPMTTAHRDIMIQQATPRSFVRDAGKEVLMVLVGKDNTLEDFISNVPFLDGESRAGRLTADYLARIYSWEYQLPTWSYRLISSKTLPFVDLYPFPRYCKDPELFQLLAGYLRATTPLITVTFSQPISSIATANFYHSIGIPQDEFLDHVGVPRLAHYAPADWLTNDAMQSPPAGYWTIVIPHIDPGHDKYGIQLVALHRVFDLTWWITMYVAEIICERRTPFYPMTSRDALVQQVCVTGESSTVVSRWA
;
A
#
# COMPACT_ATOMS: atom_id res chain seq x y z
N ASP A 1 -29.34 6.88 13.22
CA ASP A 1 -29.44 6.22 14.54
C ASP A 1 -28.09 5.93 15.15
N VAL A 2 -27.51 6.91 15.85
CA VAL A 2 -26.32 6.73 16.70
C VAL A 2 -26.63 5.79 17.88
N THR A 3 -27.90 5.75 18.29
CA THR A 3 -28.44 4.93 19.40
C THR A 3 -28.43 3.41 19.17
N MET A 4 -28.42 2.91 17.92
CA MET A 4 -28.35 1.46 17.66
C MET A 4 -26.92 0.90 17.69
N ILE A 5 -25.90 1.75 17.52
CA ILE A 5 -24.49 1.36 17.56
C ILE A 5 -23.88 1.58 18.95
N THR A 6 -24.37 2.54 19.73
CA THR A 6 -23.84 2.84 21.06
C THR A 6 -24.05 1.71 22.07
N ALA A 7 -25.24 1.10 22.14
CA ALA A 7 -25.51 0.12 23.20
C ALA A 7 -24.58 -1.13 23.20
N PRO A 8 -24.26 -1.78 22.06
CA PRO A 8 -23.33 -2.92 22.04
C PRO A 8 -21.85 -2.52 22.22
N LEU A 9 -21.45 -1.34 21.73
CA LEU A 9 -20.08 -0.83 21.88
C LEU A 9 -19.80 -0.36 23.32
N THR A 10 -20.80 0.23 23.96
CA THR A 10 -20.73 0.63 25.37
C THR A 10 -20.65 -0.60 26.27
N SER A 11 -21.40 -1.68 26.03
CA SER A 11 -21.14 -2.92 26.79
C SER A 11 -19.73 -3.48 26.50
N PHE A 12 -19.31 -3.49 25.22
CA PHE A 12 -18.03 -4.07 24.83
C PHE A 12 -16.79 -3.37 25.44
N LEU A 13 -16.77 -2.04 25.51
CA LEU A 13 -15.64 -1.27 26.05
C LEU A 13 -15.83 -0.80 27.49
N CYS A 14 -17.07 -0.72 27.98
CA CYS A 14 -17.46 0.03 29.17
C CYS A 14 -18.27 -0.83 30.16
N ASP A 15 -18.01 -2.15 30.22
CA ASP A 15 -18.72 -3.15 31.07
C ASP A 15 -18.82 -2.79 32.57
N LYS A 16 -18.09 -1.76 33.03
CA LYS A 16 -18.07 -1.29 34.43
C LYS A 16 -18.41 0.20 34.59
N THR A 17 -18.85 0.88 33.54
CA THR A 17 -18.91 2.35 33.56
C THR A 17 -20.16 2.86 34.30
N PRO A 18 -20.00 3.63 35.39
CA PRO A 18 -21.13 4.19 36.13
C PRO A 18 -21.98 5.10 35.24
N ALA A 19 -23.29 5.13 35.48
CA ALA A 19 -24.24 5.92 34.68
C ALA A 19 -23.91 7.43 34.63
N SER A 20 -23.12 7.94 35.57
CA SER A 20 -22.62 9.33 35.56
C SER A 20 -21.64 9.63 34.42
N HIS A 21 -21.12 8.63 33.71
CA HIS A 21 -20.11 8.82 32.67
C HIS A 21 -20.62 8.60 31.24
N TYR A 22 -21.93 8.40 31.05
CA TYR A 22 -22.51 8.29 29.71
C TYR A 22 -22.25 9.54 28.85
N GLY A 23 -22.19 10.73 29.46
CA GLY A 23 -21.86 11.96 28.74
C GLY A 23 -20.44 11.95 28.14
N ILE A 24 -19.46 11.34 28.81
CA ILE A 24 -18.10 11.19 28.27
C ILE A 24 -18.11 10.22 27.09
N ILE A 25 -18.85 9.11 27.20
CA ILE A 25 -19.00 8.14 26.11
C ILE A 25 -19.66 8.79 24.89
N GLU A 26 -20.69 9.62 25.09
CA GLU A 26 -21.34 10.38 24.03
C GLU A 26 -20.35 11.34 23.35
N GLN A 27 -19.50 12.05 24.12
CA GLN A 27 -18.45 12.91 23.56
C GLN A 27 -17.42 12.12 22.74
N LEU A 28 -16.98 10.95 23.22
CA LEU A 28 -16.05 10.09 22.48
C LEU A 28 -16.66 9.65 21.15
N VAL A 29 -17.91 9.18 21.16
CA VAL A 29 -18.65 8.75 19.96
C VAL A 29 -18.96 9.91 19.03
N ALA A 30 -19.21 11.11 19.56
CA ALA A 30 -19.39 12.33 18.78
C ALA A 30 -18.10 12.83 18.13
N GLY A 31 -16.95 12.22 18.43
CA GLY A 31 -15.65 12.57 17.86
C GLY A 31 -14.97 13.75 18.55
N GLU A 32 -15.36 14.06 19.79
CA GLU A 32 -14.76 15.10 20.65
C GLU A 32 -13.64 14.51 21.53
N CYS A 33 -12.99 13.43 21.07
CA CYS A 33 -12.05 12.70 21.91
C CYS A 33 -10.89 13.58 22.42
N MET A 34 -10.45 14.58 21.66
CA MET A 34 -9.32 15.44 22.07
C MET A 34 -9.65 16.36 23.23
N ASP A 35 -10.94 16.60 23.49
CA ASP A 35 -11.41 17.46 24.58
C ASP A 35 -11.64 16.65 25.86
N VAL A 36 -11.73 15.31 25.76
CA VAL A 36 -11.81 14.38 26.91
C VAL A 36 -10.43 14.27 27.54
N THR A 37 -10.33 14.45 28.86
CA THR A 37 -9.07 14.31 29.59
C THR A 37 -8.64 12.86 29.77
N ASP A 38 -7.38 12.65 30.13
CA ASP A 38 -6.87 11.30 30.45
C ASP A 38 -7.61 10.65 31.62
N ALA A 39 -7.98 11.42 32.65
CA ALA A 39 -8.72 10.90 33.81
C ALA A 39 -10.15 10.47 33.43
N GLU A 40 -10.83 11.28 32.61
CA GLU A 40 -12.17 10.96 32.11
C GLU A 40 -12.14 9.74 31.19
N LEU A 41 -11.14 9.64 30.31
CA LEU A 41 -10.97 8.49 29.43
C LEU A 41 -10.67 7.22 30.23
N GLU A 42 -9.77 7.30 31.20
CA GLU A 42 -9.40 6.20 32.09
C GLU A 42 -10.63 5.67 32.82
N GLN A 43 -11.45 6.57 33.36
CA GLN A 43 -12.67 6.21 34.06
C GLN A 43 -13.76 5.65 33.14
N ALA A 44 -13.93 6.23 31.94
CA ALA A 44 -14.97 5.83 31.00
C ALA A 44 -14.73 4.44 30.40
N LEU A 45 -13.46 4.09 30.15
CA LEU A 45 -13.05 2.84 29.49
C LEU A 45 -12.43 1.81 30.44
N GLY A 46 -12.28 2.14 31.72
CA GLY A 46 -11.58 1.29 32.69
C GLY A 46 -10.14 1.01 32.26
N LEU A 47 -9.42 2.06 31.83
CA LEU A 47 -8.04 1.92 31.37
C LEU A 47 -7.10 1.68 32.55
N GLU A 48 -6.00 0.98 32.29
CA GLU A 48 -4.94 0.76 33.28
C GLU A 48 -3.66 1.44 32.79
N LEU A 49 -3.06 2.31 33.61
CA LEU A 49 -1.79 2.94 33.25
C LEU A 49 -0.69 1.87 33.18
N SER A 50 -0.07 1.71 32.01
CA SER A 50 1.03 0.77 31.80
C SER A 50 2.35 1.38 32.23
N SER A 51 3.07 0.67 33.09
CA SER A 51 4.34 1.07 33.68
C SER A 51 5.44 0.02 33.45
N LEU A 52 6.70 0.46 33.47
CA LEU A 52 7.86 -0.45 33.36
C LEU A 52 8.00 -1.39 34.57
N THR A 53 7.26 -1.13 35.65
CA THR A 53 7.20 -1.95 36.86
C THR A 53 6.06 -2.97 36.85
N ASP A 54 5.16 -2.92 35.87
CA ASP A 54 4.08 -3.89 35.76
C ASP A 54 4.61 -5.30 35.48
N PRO A 55 3.91 -6.36 35.94
CA PRO A 55 4.27 -7.72 35.61
C PRO A 55 4.29 -7.95 34.09
N ALA A 56 5.15 -8.86 33.65
CA ALA A 56 5.18 -9.26 32.26
C ALA A 56 3.83 -9.88 31.87
N PRO A 57 3.24 -9.47 30.73
CA PRO A 57 1.97 -10.03 30.27
C PRO A 57 2.13 -11.49 29.86
N ALA A 58 1.02 -12.20 29.80
CA ALA A 58 1.00 -13.55 29.24
C ALA A 58 1.54 -13.52 27.80
N SER A 59 2.45 -14.46 27.50
CA SER A 59 3.05 -14.60 26.17
C SER A 59 1.97 -14.88 25.13
N ASN A 60 2.13 -14.29 23.95
CA ASN A 60 1.27 -14.46 22.76
C ASN A 60 -0.15 -13.87 22.86
N ASN A 61 -0.57 -13.32 23.99
CA ASN A 61 -1.82 -12.55 24.03
C ASN A 61 -1.65 -11.20 23.32
N HIS A 62 -2.74 -10.70 22.73
CA HIS A 62 -2.81 -9.39 22.09
C HIS A 62 -3.38 -8.36 23.07
N TYR A 63 -2.62 -7.32 23.33
CA TYR A 63 -2.96 -6.24 24.24
C TYR A 63 -3.13 -4.94 23.47
N TYR A 64 -4.29 -4.30 23.65
CA TYR A 64 -4.61 -3.02 23.02
C TYR A 64 -4.28 -1.90 23.97
N TYR A 65 -3.79 -0.80 23.43
CA TYR A 65 -3.36 0.33 24.23
C TYR A 65 -3.66 1.67 23.57
N ILE A 66 -3.73 2.69 24.42
CA ILE A 66 -3.88 4.09 24.02
C ILE A 66 -2.68 4.85 24.56
N ARG A 67 -1.97 5.56 23.69
CA ARG A 67 -1.01 6.58 24.09
C ARG A 67 -1.70 7.93 24.08
N SER A 68 -1.49 8.74 25.10
CA SER A 68 -2.09 10.06 25.23
C SER A 68 -1.04 11.11 25.53
N TRP A 69 -1.11 12.23 24.82
CA TRP A 69 -0.29 13.41 25.03
C TRP A 69 -1.19 14.59 25.36
N ALA A 70 -1.03 15.16 26.55
CA ALA A 70 -1.64 16.42 26.91
C ALA A 70 -0.80 17.56 26.33
N ILE A 71 -1.36 18.31 25.38
CA ILE A 71 -0.66 19.38 24.66
C ILE A 71 -1.49 20.65 24.71
N THR A 72 -0.85 21.79 24.91
CA THR A 72 -1.53 23.10 24.80
C THR A 72 -1.64 23.52 23.34
N TYR A 73 -2.58 24.41 23.01
CA TYR A 73 -2.64 25.00 21.66
C TYR A 73 -1.36 25.76 21.28
N ALA A 74 -0.70 26.39 22.26
CA ALA A 74 0.60 27.03 22.06
C ALA A 74 1.70 26.03 21.66
N ASP A 75 1.77 24.88 22.32
CA ASP A 75 2.71 23.79 21.96
C ASP A 75 2.38 23.19 20.59
N LEU A 76 1.10 22.95 20.32
CA LEU A 76 0.66 22.41 19.04
C LEU A 76 1.02 23.32 17.87
N SER A 77 0.86 24.63 18.06
CA SER A 77 1.24 25.64 17.06
C SER A 77 2.74 25.57 16.73
N ARG A 78 3.58 25.34 17.74
CA ARG A 78 5.03 25.13 17.55
C ARG A 78 5.33 23.85 16.78
N VAL A 79 4.64 22.75 17.09
CA VAL A 79 4.78 21.47 16.37
C VAL A 79 4.44 21.63 14.89
N LEU A 80 3.34 22.32 14.58
CA LEU A 80 2.93 22.57 13.20
C LEU A 80 3.89 23.50 12.45
N ALA A 81 4.40 24.54 13.12
CA ALA A 81 5.44 25.40 12.56
C ALA A 81 6.69 24.59 12.20
N TYR A 82 7.16 23.75 13.12
CA TYR A 82 8.30 22.86 12.88
C TYR A 82 8.06 21.92 11.69
N TRP A 83 6.88 21.30 11.59
CA TRP A 83 6.56 20.45 10.46
C TRP A 83 6.53 21.19 9.13
N LYS A 84 6.02 22.43 9.11
CA LYS A 84 5.98 23.28 7.92
C LYS A 84 7.39 23.66 7.47
N GLU A 85 8.27 24.00 8.41
CA GLU A 85 9.67 24.34 8.12
C GLU A 85 10.48 23.15 7.58
N ASN A 86 10.09 21.92 7.92
CA ASN A 86 10.79 20.70 7.52
C ASN A 86 10.08 19.90 6.41
N ASP A 87 9.06 20.48 5.76
CA ASP A 87 8.28 19.85 4.67
C ASP A 87 7.73 18.45 5.03
N ILE A 88 7.30 18.28 6.29
CA ILE A 88 6.79 16.99 6.82
C ILE A 88 5.29 16.82 6.52
N LEU A 89 4.59 17.91 6.20
CA LEU A 89 3.13 18.00 6.17
C LEU A 89 2.52 17.64 4.81
N SER A 90 1.42 16.86 4.84
CA SER A 90 0.48 16.79 3.72
C SER A 90 -0.69 17.77 3.92
N PRO A 91 -1.23 18.42 2.87
CA PRO A 91 -2.34 19.38 2.99
C PRO A 91 -3.61 18.82 3.65
N ALA A 92 -3.87 17.52 3.52
CA ALA A 92 -5.03 16.87 4.16
C ALA A 92 -4.90 16.77 5.70
N GLN A 93 -3.68 16.58 6.21
CA GLN A 93 -3.41 16.52 7.66
C GLN A 93 -3.50 17.92 8.31
N TRP A 94 -3.30 18.98 7.52
CA TRP A 94 -3.30 20.37 7.95
C TRP A 94 -4.70 20.90 8.34
N THR A 95 -5.71 20.54 7.54
CA THR A 95 -7.00 21.26 7.56
C THR A 95 -7.73 21.14 8.89
N TRP A 96 -7.69 19.97 9.54
CA TRP A 96 -8.43 19.76 10.79
C TRP A 96 -7.67 20.27 12.02
N MET A 97 -6.34 20.22 12.03
CA MET A 97 -5.52 20.72 13.14
C MET A 97 -5.50 22.26 13.16
N ALA A 98 -5.44 22.88 11.98
CA ALA A 98 -5.45 24.34 11.84
C ALA A 98 -6.75 24.96 12.36
N TRP A 99 -7.92 24.40 12.03
CA TRP A 99 -9.22 24.92 12.49
C TRP A 99 -9.35 24.96 14.03
N ARG A 100 -8.78 23.99 14.74
CA ARG A 100 -8.81 23.96 16.22
C ARG A 100 -7.87 25.02 16.83
N ILE A 101 -6.71 25.29 16.22
CA ILE A 101 -5.81 26.33 16.71
C ILE A 101 -6.46 27.72 16.66
N ASP A 102 -7.23 28.01 15.61
CA ASP A 102 -7.84 29.32 15.43
C ASP A 102 -9.04 29.59 16.36
N THR A 103 -9.56 28.55 17.02
CA THR A 103 -10.84 28.62 17.76
C THR A 103 -10.69 28.56 19.29
N HIS A 104 -9.51 28.24 19.80
CA HIS A 104 -9.28 28.04 21.24
C HIS A 104 -8.16 28.93 21.79
N ALA A 105 -8.23 29.21 23.09
CA ALA A 105 -7.20 30.00 23.76
C ALA A 105 -5.87 29.22 23.86
N PRO A 106 -4.70 29.88 23.74
CA PRO A 106 -3.38 29.21 23.68
C PRO A 106 -3.09 28.24 24.84
N GLU A 107 -3.60 28.54 26.02
CA GLU A 107 -3.46 27.78 27.26
C GLU A 107 -4.40 26.56 27.36
N THR A 108 -5.37 26.43 26.45
CA THR A 108 -6.30 25.31 26.48
C THR A 108 -5.55 24.02 26.16
N THR A 109 -5.69 23.02 27.01
CA THR A 109 -5.08 21.69 26.83
C THR A 109 -6.01 20.80 26.01
N MET A 110 -5.42 20.04 25.09
CA MET A 110 -6.07 18.99 24.33
C MET A 110 -5.27 17.69 24.40
N PHE A 111 -5.92 16.58 24.08
CA PHE A 111 -5.36 15.23 24.24
C PHE A 111 -5.20 14.56 22.89
N PHE A 112 -3.97 14.48 22.39
CA PHE A 112 -3.66 13.71 21.19
C PHE A 112 -3.48 12.26 21.54
N ARG A 113 -4.08 11.38 20.74
CA ARG A 113 -4.10 9.95 21.05
C ARG A 113 -3.64 9.08 19.91
N TYR A 114 -3.06 7.95 20.26
CA TYR A 114 -2.68 6.87 19.35
C TYR A 114 -3.16 5.55 19.93
N VAL A 115 -3.92 4.78 19.15
CA VAL A 115 -4.31 3.42 19.48
C VAL A 115 -3.30 2.45 18.86
N GLY A 116 -2.93 1.40 19.58
CA GLY A 116 -2.11 0.33 19.03
C GLY A 116 -2.37 -1.01 19.67
N VAL A 117 -1.74 -2.03 19.09
CA VAL A 117 -1.74 -3.41 19.59
C VAL A 117 -0.30 -3.91 19.78
N THR A 118 -0.08 -4.72 20.80
CA THR A 118 1.18 -5.44 21.02
C THR A 118 0.90 -6.89 21.40
N GLU A 119 1.78 -7.80 20.98
CA GLU A 119 1.70 -9.21 21.33
C GLU A 119 2.74 -9.55 22.40
N GLY A 120 2.31 -10.22 23.47
CA GLY A 120 3.18 -10.78 24.51
C GLY A 120 4.10 -9.78 25.23
N ARG A 121 3.80 -8.48 25.19
CA ARG A 121 4.63 -7.40 25.77
C ARG A 121 3.78 -6.30 26.38
N ARG A 122 4.33 -5.56 27.33
CA ARG A 122 3.60 -4.43 27.94
C ARG A 122 3.45 -3.30 26.93
N PRO A 123 2.32 -2.58 26.91
CA PRO A 123 2.15 -1.39 26.09
C PRO A 123 3.30 -0.38 26.19
N VAL A 124 3.80 -0.14 27.41
CA VAL A 124 4.93 0.77 27.64
C VAL A 124 6.23 0.27 26.99
N ASP A 125 6.51 -1.04 26.99
CA ASP A 125 7.71 -1.58 26.34
C ASP A 125 7.66 -1.33 24.83
N ARG A 126 6.48 -1.53 24.22
CA ARG A 126 6.23 -1.21 22.81
C ARG A 126 6.42 0.28 22.52
N PHE A 127 6.00 1.15 23.43
CA PHE A 127 6.23 2.59 23.30
C PHE A 127 7.73 2.94 23.31
N MET A 128 8.49 2.39 24.25
CA MET A 128 9.95 2.61 24.34
C MET A 128 10.67 2.08 23.09
N ASP A 129 10.25 0.92 22.59
CA ASP A 129 10.75 0.37 21.32
C ASP A 129 10.50 1.31 20.15
N ASP A 130 9.30 1.88 20.05
CA ASP A 130 8.95 2.79 18.97
C ASP A 130 9.78 4.08 19.00
N LEU A 131 10.09 4.62 20.19
CA LEU A 131 10.98 5.79 20.30
C LEU A 131 12.38 5.53 19.73
N ILE A 132 12.86 4.29 19.80
CA ILE A 132 14.20 3.91 19.31
C ILE A 132 14.16 3.52 17.83
N LYS A 133 13.17 2.71 17.45
CA LYS A 133 13.12 2.00 16.17
C LYS A 133 12.30 2.72 15.11
N ARG A 134 11.24 3.43 15.49
CA ARG A 134 10.29 4.02 14.55
C ARG A 134 10.81 5.37 14.07
N ARG A 135 11.33 5.41 12.84
CA ARG A 135 11.89 6.63 12.24
C ARG A 135 10.94 7.34 11.28
N HIS A 136 9.85 6.69 10.88
CA HIS A 136 8.94 7.19 9.84
C HIS A 136 7.45 7.10 10.22
N GLY A 137 6.62 7.87 9.50
CA GLY A 137 5.16 7.95 9.70
C GLY A 137 4.71 9.12 10.59
N LEU A 138 3.40 9.38 10.66
CA LEU A 138 2.83 10.53 11.40
C LEU A 138 3.21 10.51 12.87
N LEU A 139 3.11 9.35 13.51
CA LEU A 139 3.46 9.21 14.91
C LEU A 139 4.94 9.55 15.16
N ALA A 140 5.86 9.04 14.34
CA ALA A 140 7.29 9.35 14.48
C ALA A 140 7.57 10.82 14.20
N ALA A 141 6.95 11.40 13.16
CA ALA A 141 7.04 12.83 12.86
C ALA A 141 6.53 13.70 14.01
N PHE A 142 5.43 13.29 14.66
CA PHE A 142 4.84 13.98 15.80
C PHE A 142 5.74 13.90 17.02
N GLN A 143 6.22 12.71 17.37
CA GLN A 143 7.13 12.50 18.48
C GLN A 143 8.45 13.26 18.28
N ASN A 144 9.02 13.22 17.08
CA ASN A 144 10.25 13.95 16.76
C ASN A 144 10.03 15.46 16.91
N ALA A 145 8.91 16.00 16.40
CA ALA A 145 8.61 17.41 16.55
C ALA A 145 8.43 17.80 18.03
N LEU A 146 7.69 17.01 18.82
CA LEU A 146 7.55 17.24 20.25
C LEU A 146 8.92 17.28 20.96
N LEU A 147 9.81 16.34 20.66
CA LEU A 147 11.17 16.33 21.22
C LEU A 147 11.96 17.60 20.89
N GLN A 148 11.70 18.25 19.76
CA GLN A 148 12.39 19.48 19.36
C GLN A 148 11.78 20.74 19.98
N VAL A 149 10.45 20.85 20.01
CA VAL A 149 9.78 22.13 20.32
C VAL A 149 8.94 22.15 21.60
N ALA A 150 8.60 20.97 22.15
CA ALA A 150 7.81 20.80 23.36
C ALA A 150 8.25 19.52 24.14
N PRO A 151 9.51 19.45 24.61
CA PRO A 151 10.07 18.23 25.20
C PRO A 151 9.34 17.79 26.47
N ASP A 152 8.78 18.72 27.24
CA ASP A 152 7.97 18.40 28.42
C ASP A 152 6.70 17.63 28.03
N VAL A 153 6.04 18.02 26.93
CA VAL A 153 4.90 17.29 26.38
C VAL A 153 5.35 15.90 25.89
N ALA A 154 6.50 15.80 25.23
CA ALA A 154 7.07 14.52 24.80
C ALA A 154 7.29 13.56 25.97
N ALA A 155 7.77 14.06 27.11
CA ALA A 155 8.03 13.29 28.33
C ALA A 155 6.75 12.97 29.12
N SER A 156 5.69 13.76 28.97
CA SER A 156 4.42 13.60 29.71
C SER A 156 3.48 12.51 29.17
N VAL A 157 3.88 11.83 28.10
CA VAL A 157 3.09 10.76 27.46
C VAL A 157 2.62 9.71 28.46
N ARG A 158 1.33 9.40 28.41
CA ARG A 158 0.74 8.31 29.18
C ARG A 158 0.40 7.15 28.26
N VAL A 159 0.72 5.94 28.70
CA VAL A 159 0.45 4.71 27.94
C VAL A 159 -0.53 3.87 28.74
N TYR A 160 -1.72 3.69 28.21
CA TYR A 160 -2.83 3.00 28.85
C TYR A 160 -3.09 1.65 28.19
N LEU A 161 -3.17 0.59 28.98
CA LEU A 161 -3.75 -0.69 28.57
C LEU A 161 -5.28 -0.56 28.51
N VAL A 162 -5.91 -1.25 27.56
CA VAL A 162 -7.36 -1.44 27.48
C VAL A 162 -7.68 -2.89 27.88
N PRO A 163 -7.90 -3.20 29.17
CA PRO A 163 -7.96 -4.58 29.64
C PRO A 163 -9.10 -5.37 29.00
N SER A 164 -10.28 -4.74 28.86
CA SER A 164 -11.50 -5.32 28.26
C SER A 164 -11.33 -5.72 26.79
N ALA A 165 -10.39 -5.10 26.08
CA ALA A 165 -10.11 -5.41 24.68
C ALA A 165 -9.10 -6.55 24.49
N THR A 166 -8.43 -7.01 25.56
CA THR A 166 -7.34 -8.00 25.46
C THR A 166 -7.85 -9.30 24.83
N MET A 167 -7.10 -9.82 23.86
CA MET A 167 -7.43 -11.06 23.16
C MET A 167 -6.39 -12.14 23.43
N THR A 168 -6.84 -13.39 23.51
CA THR A 168 -5.97 -14.55 23.71
C THR A 168 -5.15 -14.84 22.45
N ALA A 169 -4.01 -15.52 22.60
CA ALA A 169 -3.18 -16.00 21.49
C ALA A 169 -3.91 -16.86 20.43
N ALA A 170 -5.03 -17.50 20.80
CA ALA A 170 -5.84 -18.30 19.88
C ALA A 170 -6.79 -17.46 18.99
N ALA A 171 -6.82 -16.14 19.19
CA ALA A 171 -7.66 -15.25 18.38
C ALA A 171 -7.21 -15.26 16.92
N GLN A 172 -8.18 -15.30 16.00
CA GLN A 172 -7.87 -15.12 14.58
C GLN A 172 -7.44 -13.67 14.34
N GLN A 173 -6.42 -13.47 13.50
CA GLN A 173 -5.83 -12.16 13.23
C GLN A 173 -6.86 -11.13 12.73
N GLY A 174 -7.88 -11.55 11.98
CA GLY A 174 -8.97 -10.67 11.56
C GLY A 174 -9.71 -10.03 12.75
N PHE A 175 -10.01 -10.81 13.80
CA PHE A 175 -10.62 -10.27 15.02
C PHE A 175 -9.67 -9.36 15.79
N VAL A 176 -8.36 -9.63 15.74
CA VAL A 176 -7.35 -8.79 16.38
C VAL A 176 -7.35 -7.39 15.74
N ASP A 177 -7.40 -7.35 14.41
CA ASP A 177 -7.42 -6.14 13.60
C ASP A 177 -8.76 -5.38 13.72
N ASP A 178 -9.88 -6.10 13.72
CA ASP A 178 -11.22 -5.53 13.92
C ASP A 178 -11.33 -4.87 15.28
N ARG A 179 -10.76 -5.50 16.32
CA ARG A 179 -10.77 -4.95 17.67
C ARG A 179 -10.01 -3.63 17.76
N GLU A 180 -8.82 -3.54 17.15
CA GLU A 180 -8.10 -2.26 17.05
C GLU A 180 -8.95 -1.22 16.33
N SER A 181 -9.60 -1.65 15.23
CA SER A 181 -10.39 -0.76 14.39
C SER A 181 -11.61 -0.19 15.09
N ILE A 182 -12.28 -1.01 15.91
CA ILE A 182 -13.39 -0.61 16.76
C ILE A 182 -12.93 0.47 17.76
N ILE A 183 -11.77 0.30 18.40
CA ILE A 183 -11.26 1.29 19.37
C ILE A 183 -10.91 2.60 18.66
N VAL A 184 -10.24 2.54 17.51
CA VAL A 184 -9.93 3.72 16.70
C VAL A 184 -11.20 4.46 16.28
N ALA A 185 -12.20 3.74 15.80
CA ALA A 185 -13.48 4.32 15.39
C ALA A 185 -14.23 4.95 16.58
N PHE A 186 -14.24 4.27 17.73
CA PHE A 186 -14.89 4.73 18.96
C PHE A 186 -14.29 6.05 19.48
N LEU A 187 -12.99 6.26 19.32
CA LEU A 187 -12.30 7.50 19.71
C LEU A 187 -12.35 8.59 18.63
N GLY A 188 -13.40 8.64 17.81
CA GLY A 188 -13.59 9.67 16.78
C GLY A 188 -12.86 9.42 15.45
N GLY A 189 -12.26 8.25 15.28
CA GLY A 189 -11.62 7.82 14.03
C GLY A 189 -10.30 8.52 13.70
N ARG A 190 -9.76 8.21 12.52
CA ARG A 190 -8.41 8.66 12.08
C ARG A 190 -8.22 10.17 11.98
N ASN A 191 -9.30 10.94 11.82
CA ASN A 191 -9.21 12.39 11.70
C ASN A 191 -8.97 13.09 13.05
N LYS A 192 -8.97 12.33 14.15
CA LYS A 192 -8.81 12.82 15.53
C LYS A 192 -7.69 12.10 16.30
N LEU A 193 -7.07 11.10 15.67
CA LEU A 193 -6.01 10.27 16.24
C LEU A 193 -4.74 10.38 15.41
N LEU A 194 -3.60 10.02 16.00
CA LEU A 194 -2.32 9.90 15.32
C LEU A 194 -2.22 8.60 14.48
N ASN A 195 -3.25 7.75 14.53
CA ASN A 195 -3.39 6.58 13.67
C ASN A 195 -3.57 7.00 12.21
N ARG A 196 -2.68 6.56 11.32
CA ARG A 196 -2.89 6.72 9.86
C ARG A 196 -3.86 5.68 9.29
N GLN A 197 -4.00 4.54 9.97
CA GLN A 197 -4.82 3.41 9.55
C GLN A 197 -6.03 3.29 10.46
N ALA A 198 -7.13 2.72 9.96
CA ALA A 198 -8.35 2.57 10.75
C ALA A 198 -8.18 1.62 11.95
N GLY A 199 -7.02 0.95 12.06
CA GLY A 199 -6.76 -0.20 12.91
C GLY A 199 -6.41 -1.38 12.01
N GLY A 200 -5.66 -2.35 12.54
CA GLY A 200 -5.33 -3.57 11.81
C GLY A 200 -4.25 -3.44 10.74
N TYR A 201 -3.59 -4.57 10.48
CA TYR A 201 -2.64 -4.72 9.40
C TYR A 201 -3.36 -4.98 8.07
N PHE A 202 -4.48 -5.70 8.08
CA PHE A 202 -5.24 -6.13 6.90
C PHE A 202 -6.35 -5.13 6.52
N SER A 203 -6.78 -5.11 5.25
CA SER A 203 -7.96 -4.34 4.85
C SER A 203 -9.21 -5.00 5.43
N SER A 204 -9.99 -4.26 6.22
CA SER A 204 -11.32 -4.69 6.70
C SER A 204 -12.39 -4.76 5.59
N TYR A 205 -11.99 -4.46 4.35
CA TYR A 205 -12.87 -4.52 3.21
C TYR A 205 -13.21 -5.95 2.82
N THR A 206 -14.51 -6.22 2.83
CA THR A 206 -15.11 -7.43 2.30
C THR A 206 -15.97 -7.03 1.11
N LEU A 207 -15.73 -7.63 -0.06
CA LEU A 207 -16.58 -7.42 -1.23
C LEU A 207 -18.01 -7.85 -0.96
N SER A 208 -18.95 -7.17 -1.63
CA SER A 208 -20.33 -7.63 -1.66
C SER A 208 -20.45 -8.97 -2.41
N SER A 209 -21.46 -9.76 -2.07
CA SER A 209 -21.76 -10.98 -2.84
C SER A 209 -22.06 -10.68 -4.30
N ALA A 210 -22.71 -9.55 -4.58
CA ALA A 210 -23.01 -9.10 -5.93
C ALA A 210 -21.76 -8.84 -6.78
N ASP A 211 -20.73 -8.24 -6.17
CA ASP A 211 -19.44 -8.03 -6.82
C ASP A 211 -18.73 -9.38 -7.10
N ALA A 212 -18.77 -10.32 -6.14
CA ALA A 212 -18.23 -11.67 -6.36
C ALA A 212 -18.97 -12.42 -7.49
N ASP A 213 -20.30 -12.32 -7.54
CA ASP A 213 -21.12 -12.92 -8.60
C ASP A 213 -20.84 -12.28 -9.97
N LEU A 214 -20.64 -10.96 -10.00
CA LEU A 214 -20.22 -10.23 -11.20
C LEU A 214 -18.88 -10.76 -11.71
N TYR A 215 -17.87 -10.88 -10.86
CA TYR A 215 -16.58 -11.44 -11.27
C TYR A 215 -16.73 -12.87 -11.81
N ARG A 216 -17.42 -13.75 -11.07
CA ARG A 216 -17.63 -15.14 -11.52
C ARG A 216 -18.34 -15.22 -12.86
N SER A 217 -19.25 -14.29 -13.14
CA SER A 217 -19.97 -14.24 -14.43
C SER A 217 -19.06 -13.95 -15.64
N LEU A 218 -17.86 -13.40 -15.42
CA LEU A 218 -16.86 -13.23 -16.47
C LEU A 218 -16.26 -14.56 -16.95
N GLY A 219 -16.31 -15.60 -16.11
CA GLY A 219 -15.77 -16.93 -16.46
C GLY A 219 -14.26 -16.93 -16.74
N LEU A 220 -13.50 -16.04 -16.09
CA LEU A 220 -12.05 -15.96 -16.27
C LEU A 220 -11.34 -17.19 -15.69
N SER A 221 -10.20 -17.54 -16.28
CA SER A 221 -9.38 -18.68 -15.87
C SER A 221 -7.89 -18.31 -15.80
N PHE A 222 -7.60 -17.06 -15.49
CA PHE A 222 -6.26 -16.47 -15.60
C PHE A 222 -5.21 -17.24 -14.80
N PHE A 223 -5.46 -17.53 -13.53
CA PHE A 223 -4.49 -18.24 -12.68
C PHE A 223 -4.35 -19.71 -13.08
N GLN A 224 -5.44 -20.33 -13.53
CA GLN A 224 -5.37 -21.69 -14.09
C GLN A 224 -4.49 -21.73 -15.34
N ALA A 225 -4.64 -20.74 -16.22
CA ALA A 225 -3.80 -20.57 -17.39
C ALA A 225 -2.34 -20.26 -16.98
N LEU A 226 -2.14 -19.40 -15.98
CA LEU A 226 -0.82 -19.01 -15.49
C LEU A 226 -0.04 -20.20 -14.93
N GLU A 227 -0.68 -21.05 -14.11
CA GLU A 227 -0.07 -22.24 -13.50
C GLU A 227 0.26 -23.33 -14.53
N THR A 228 -0.62 -23.53 -15.52
CA THR A 228 -0.38 -24.49 -16.61
C THR A 228 0.85 -24.12 -17.45
N ASN A 229 1.23 -22.85 -17.39
CA ASN A 229 2.23 -22.20 -18.22
C ASN A 229 3.52 -21.88 -17.47
N TYR A 230 3.73 -22.51 -16.31
CA TYR A 230 4.88 -22.28 -15.49
C TYR A 230 6.13 -22.96 -16.07
N ASP A 231 7.19 -22.19 -16.30
CA ASP A 231 8.46 -22.67 -16.86
C ASP A 231 9.64 -21.84 -16.34
N GLN A 232 10.86 -22.28 -16.63
CA GLN A 232 12.07 -21.49 -16.42
C GLN A 232 12.20 -20.41 -17.50
N ALA A 233 12.63 -19.23 -17.07
CA ALA A 233 12.97 -18.13 -17.95
C ALA A 233 14.04 -18.55 -18.98
N PRO A 234 13.90 -18.19 -20.26
CA PRO A 234 14.93 -18.42 -21.26
C PRO A 234 16.28 -17.85 -20.82
N ASN A 235 17.38 -18.53 -21.16
CA ASN A 235 18.73 -18.10 -20.75
C ASN A 235 19.04 -16.64 -21.13
N ALA A 236 18.63 -16.20 -22.34
CA ALA A 236 18.82 -14.83 -22.79
C ALA A 236 18.05 -13.82 -21.94
N MET A 237 16.81 -14.14 -21.55
CA MET A 237 16.00 -13.32 -20.65
C MET A 237 16.62 -13.26 -19.26
N ALA A 238 17.02 -14.40 -18.69
CA ALA A 238 17.67 -14.47 -17.39
C ALA A 238 18.98 -13.65 -17.36
N GLN A 239 19.79 -13.72 -18.41
CA GLN A 239 20.99 -12.90 -18.56
C GLN A 239 20.65 -11.41 -18.68
N GLY A 240 19.62 -11.05 -19.45
CA GLY A 240 19.16 -9.67 -19.57
C GLY A 240 18.71 -9.08 -18.23
N ILE A 241 18.00 -9.87 -17.41
CA ILE A 241 17.58 -9.46 -16.05
C ILE A 241 18.80 -9.30 -15.13
N GLN A 242 19.78 -10.20 -15.20
CA GLN A 242 21.02 -10.07 -14.42
C GLN A 242 21.80 -8.81 -14.77
N LEU A 243 21.95 -8.51 -16.07
CA LEU A 243 22.61 -7.30 -16.55
C LEU A 243 21.86 -6.05 -16.08
N TRP A 244 20.53 -6.02 -16.23
CA TRP A 244 19.70 -4.92 -15.74
C TRP A 244 19.87 -4.69 -14.24
N ALA A 245 19.77 -5.75 -13.42
CA ALA A 245 19.88 -5.63 -11.97
C ALA A 245 21.28 -5.17 -11.55
N GLN A 246 22.32 -5.56 -12.29
CA GLN A 246 23.67 -5.05 -12.09
C GLN A 246 23.77 -3.56 -12.42
N SER A 247 23.21 -3.10 -13.55
CA SER A 247 23.20 -1.67 -13.90
C SER A 247 22.45 -0.82 -12.86
N VAL A 248 21.38 -1.34 -12.27
CA VAL A 248 20.68 -0.68 -11.15
C VAL A 248 21.59 -0.54 -9.92
N LEU A 249 22.31 -1.60 -9.56
CA LEU A 249 23.26 -1.58 -8.45
C LEU A 249 24.38 -0.57 -8.71
N ASP A 250 24.94 -0.57 -9.91
CA ASP A 250 26.01 0.34 -10.32
C ASP A 250 25.53 1.79 -10.24
N TYR A 251 24.34 2.10 -10.78
CA TYR A 251 23.72 3.42 -10.67
C TYR A 251 23.59 3.88 -9.22
N ALA A 252 23.10 3.01 -8.32
CA ALA A 252 22.90 3.36 -6.91
C ALA A 252 24.24 3.65 -6.18
N LEU A 253 25.30 2.91 -6.52
CA LEU A 253 26.64 3.10 -5.95
C LEU A 253 27.32 4.37 -6.46
N GLU A 254 27.10 4.72 -7.73
CA GLU A 254 27.62 5.94 -8.35
C GLU A 254 26.83 7.18 -7.93
N ASN A 255 25.54 7.03 -7.61
CA ASN A 255 24.63 8.10 -7.26
C ASN A 255 23.98 7.91 -5.87
N PRO A 256 24.76 7.82 -4.77
CA PRO A 256 24.24 7.47 -3.46
C PRO A 256 23.26 8.52 -2.89
N GLU A 257 23.43 9.80 -3.23
CA GLU A 257 22.52 10.86 -2.79
C GLU A 257 21.16 10.78 -3.50
N ASN A 258 21.16 10.58 -4.83
CA ASN A 258 19.94 10.47 -5.63
C ASN A 258 19.15 9.20 -5.29
N SER A 259 19.86 8.09 -5.05
CA SER A 259 19.25 6.81 -4.66
C SER A 259 18.84 6.74 -3.18
N GLY A 260 19.27 7.70 -2.35
CA GLY A 260 19.03 7.67 -0.90
C GLY A 260 19.82 6.58 -0.17
N THR A 261 20.92 6.10 -0.77
CA THR A 261 21.76 5.02 -0.25
C THR A 261 23.06 5.50 0.41
N SER A 262 23.29 6.82 0.54
CA SER A 262 24.51 7.37 1.17
C SER A 262 24.81 6.82 2.57
N LEU A 263 23.76 6.57 3.38
CA LEU A 263 23.93 6.01 4.73
C LEU A 263 23.92 4.49 4.76
N ARG A 264 23.29 3.87 3.75
CA ARG A 264 23.11 2.42 3.63
C ARG A 264 23.25 2.04 2.16
N PRO A 265 24.49 1.79 1.70
CA PRO A 265 24.75 1.46 0.31
C PRO A 265 23.95 0.25 -0.15
N MET A 266 23.51 0.28 -1.40
CA MET A 266 22.95 -0.90 -2.06
C MET A 266 24.03 -1.99 -2.15
N THR A 267 23.62 -3.26 -2.07
CA THR A 267 24.53 -4.41 -2.01
C THR A 267 24.13 -5.47 -3.01
N THR A 268 25.00 -6.46 -3.23
CA THR A 268 24.68 -7.63 -4.06
C THR A 268 23.46 -8.40 -3.54
N ALA A 269 23.21 -8.40 -2.23
CA ALA A 269 22.01 -9.01 -1.67
C ALA A 269 20.72 -8.32 -2.13
N HIS A 270 20.73 -6.99 -2.28
CA HIS A 270 19.61 -6.25 -2.87
C HIS A 270 19.43 -6.61 -4.35
N ARG A 271 20.53 -6.68 -5.10
CA ARG A 271 20.53 -7.14 -6.49
C ARG A 271 19.94 -8.54 -6.65
N ASP A 272 20.32 -9.47 -5.79
CA ASP A 272 19.86 -10.85 -5.90
C ASP A 272 18.36 -10.97 -5.61
N ILE A 273 17.82 -10.18 -4.67
CA ILE A 273 16.37 -10.08 -4.43
C ILE A 273 15.65 -9.43 -5.61
N MET A 274 16.20 -8.37 -6.21
CA MET A 274 15.65 -7.80 -7.44
C MET A 274 15.56 -8.83 -8.55
N ILE A 275 16.64 -9.59 -8.80
CA ILE A 275 16.64 -10.66 -9.81
C ILE A 275 15.55 -11.70 -9.48
N GLN A 276 15.47 -12.13 -8.22
CA GLN A 276 14.49 -13.13 -7.79
C GLN A 276 13.05 -12.71 -8.12
N GLN A 277 12.64 -11.49 -7.74
CA GLN A 277 11.27 -11.03 -7.95
C GLN A 277 11.00 -10.53 -9.38
N ALA A 278 12.03 -10.11 -10.10
CA ALA A 278 11.90 -9.64 -11.48
C ALA A 278 11.82 -10.79 -12.50
N THR A 279 12.23 -12.01 -12.11
CA THR A 279 12.29 -13.18 -13.00
C THR A 279 10.90 -13.78 -13.24
N PRO A 280 10.36 -13.70 -14.47
CA PRO A 280 9.08 -14.30 -14.80
C PRO A 280 9.15 -15.83 -14.73
N ARG A 281 8.05 -16.43 -14.30
CA ARG A 281 7.92 -17.90 -14.26
C ARG A 281 6.75 -18.43 -15.06
N SER A 282 5.90 -17.55 -15.59
CA SER A 282 4.69 -17.91 -16.30
C SER A 282 4.70 -17.25 -17.67
N PHE A 283 4.49 -18.06 -18.71
CA PHE A 283 4.71 -17.65 -20.10
C PHE A 283 3.56 -18.06 -21.01
N VAL A 284 3.30 -17.32 -22.07
CA VAL A 284 2.32 -17.78 -23.07
C VAL A 284 2.95 -18.92 -23.90
N ARG A 285 2.48 -20.16 -23.66
CA ARG A 285 3.09 -21.44 -24.08
C ARG A 285 3.41 -21.55 -25.57
N ASP A 286 2.52 -21.05 -26.43
CA ASP A 286 2.57 -21.29 -27.87
C ASP A 286 3.23 -20.13 -28.65
N ALA A 287 3.70 -19.09 -27.95
CA ALA A 287 4.22 -17.86 -28.54
C ALA A 287 5.74 -17.65 -28.36
N GLY A 288 6.50 -18.70 -28.02
CA GLY A 288 7.95 -18.57 -27.83
C GLY A 288 8.36 -18.04 -26.45
N LYS A 289 7.59 -18.39 -25.40
CA LYS A 289 7.80 -17.96 -24.01
C LYS A 289 7.72 -16.44 -23.80
N GLU A 290 6.66 -15.82 -24.32
CA GLU A 290 6.35 -14.42 -24.03
C GLU A 290 5.89 -14.26 -22.58
N VAL A 291 6.37 -13.22 -21.90
CA VAL A 291 5.93 -12.88 -20.54
C VAL A 291 4.55 -12.26 -20.62
N LEU A 292 3.57 -12.84 -19.94
CA LEU A 292 2.19 -12.34 -20.00
C LEU A 292 2.06 -10.97 -19.34
N MET A 293 2.60 -10.81 -18.13
CA MET A 293 2.40 -9.63 -17.30
C MET A 293 3.60 -9.35 -16.41
N VAL A 294 3.90 -8.06 -16.21
CA VAL A 294 4.83 -7.56 -15.19
C VAL A 294 4.16 -6.49 -14.35
N LEU A 295 4.53 -6.43 -13.06
CA LEU A 295 4.09 -5.41 -12.13
C LEU A 295 5.20 -4.37 -11.94
N VAL A 296 4.87 -3.09 -12.03
CA VAL A 296 5.83 -1.99 -11.91
C VAL A 296 5.39 -1.05 -10.78
N GLY A 297 6.13 -1.09 -9.67
CA GLY A 297 5.99 -0.18 -8.55
C GLY A 297 6.75 1.13 -8.74
N LYS A 298 6.51 2.07 -7.82
CA LYS A 298 7.18 3.37 -7.83
C LYS A 298 8.55 3.29 -7.20
N ASP A 299 8.59 3.27 -5.87
CA ASP A 299 9.82 3.29 -5.09
C ASP A 299 9.79 2.28 -3.96
N ASN A 300 10.95 1.71 -3.67
CA ASN A 300 11.14 0.82 -2.53
C ASN A 300 11.16 1.67 -1.25
N THR A 301 10.35 1.33 -0.24
CA THR A 301 10.40 2.08 1.03
C THR A 301 11.72 1.83 1.75
N LEU A 302 12.15 2.72 2.65
CA LEU A 302 13.38 2.48 3.40
C LEU A 302 13.27 1.19 4.23
N GLU A 303 12.10 0.92 4.82
CA GLU A 303 11.84 -0.31 5.56
C GLU A 303 11.97 -1.55 4.68
N ASP A 304 11.35 -1.54 3.50
CA ASP A 304 11.38 -2.65 2.56
C ASP A 304 12.80 -2.87 2.00
N PHE A 305 13.53 -1.79 1.67
CA PHE A 305 14.93 -1.81 1.27
C PHE A 305 15.83 -2.46 2.35
N ILE A 306 15.67 -2.06 3.61
CA ILE A 306 16.45 -2.62 4.73
C ILE A 306 16.12 -4.10 4.95
N SER A 307 14.84 -4.46 4.85
CA SER A 307 14.40 -5.83 5.07
C SER A 307 14.88 -6.78 3.98
N ASN A 308 15.14 -6.26 2.78
CA ASN A 308 15.64 -7.00 1.63
C ASN A 308 14.81 -8.25 1.33
N VAL A 309 13.49 -8.06 1.25
CA VAL A 309 12.52 -9.12 0.89
C VAL A 309 11.77 -8.74 -0.38
N PRO A 310 11.33 -9.72 -1.19
CA PRO A 310 10.48 -9.45 -2.35
C PRO A 310 9.17 -8.76 -1.98
N PHE A 311 8.66 -7.90 -2.87
CA PHE A 311 7.45 -7.11 -2.64
C PHE A 311 6.23 -7.96 -2.21
N LEU A 312 5.97 -9.06 -2.89
CA LEU A 312 4.84 -9.96 -2.62
C LEU A 312 5.08 -10.95 -1.48
N ASP A 313 6.32 -11.14 -1.04
CA ASP A 313 6.67 -12.07 0.05
C ASP A 313 6.89 -11.35 1.39
N GLY A 314 6.99 -10.02 1.36
CA GLY A 314 7.38 -9.20 2.49
C GLY A 314 6.26 -8.79 3.45
N GLU A 315 6.65 -7.93 4.38
CA GLU A 315 5.77 -7.26 5.34
C GLU A 315 5.35 -5.86 4.85
N SER A 316 5.55 -5.56 3.57
CA SER A 316 5.04 -4.33 2.96
C SER A 316 3.53 -4.38 2.87
N ARG A 317 2.86 -3.34 3.38
CA ARG A 317 1.39 -3.25 3.30
C ARG A 317 0.92 -3.23 1.85
N ALA A 318 1.62 -2.50 0.98
CA ALA A 318 1.27 -2.45 -0.45
C ALA A 318 1.40 -3.83 -1.09
N GLY A 319 2.50 -4.54 -0.83
CA GLY A 319 2.72 -5.91 -1.30
C GLY A 319 1.64 -6.89 -0.83
N ARG A 320 1.28 -6.85 0.45
CA ARG A 320 0.24 -7.71 1.01
C ARG A 320 -1.17 -7.39 0.53
N LEU A 321 -1.50 -6.11 0.33
CA LEU A 321 -2.78 -5.73 -0.28
C LEU A 321 -2.86 -6.24 -1.73
N THR A 322 -1.80 -6.05 -2.52
CA THR A 322 -1.70 -6.63 -3.87
C THR A 322 -1.91 -8.14 -3.84
N ALA A 323 -1.20 -8.84 -2.96
CA ALA A 323 -1.32 -10.29 -2.79
C ALA A 323 -2.74 -10.71 -2.35
N ASP A 324 -3.43 -9.92 -1.51
CA ASP A 324 -4.80 -10.20 -1.08
C ASP A 324 -5.81 -10.07 -2.23
N TYR A 325 -5.75 -8.98 -3.01
CA TYR A 325 -6.62 -8.80 -4.18
C TYR A 325 -6.44 -9.93 -5.21
N LEU A 326 -5.19 -10.29 -5.48
CA LEU A 326 -4.86 -11.38 -6.38
C LEU A 326 -5.28 -12.76 -5.83
N ALA A 327 -5.06 -13.02 -4.54
CA ALA A 327 -5.46 -14.27 -3.89
C ALA A 327 -6.98 -14.47 -3.89
N ARG A 328 -7.74 -13.38 -3.80
CA ARG A 328 -9.19 -13.42 -3.87
C ARG A 328 -9.67 -13.87 -5.24
N ILE A 329 -9.09 -13.29 -6.29
CA ILE A 329 -9.34 -13.68 -7.67
C ILE A 329 -8.97 -15.16 -7.88
N TYR A 330 -7.78 -15.56 -7.43
CA TYR A 330 -7.33 -16.95 -7.44
C TYR A 330 -8.38 -17.88 -6.79
N SER A 331 -8.84 -17.57 -5.59
CA SER A 331 -9.84 -18.39 -4.90
C SER A 331 -11.17 -18.47 -5.65
N TRP A 332 -11.59 -17.44 -6.37
CA TRP A 332 -12.81 -17.49 -7.17
C TRP A 332 -12.69 -18.40 -8.38
N GLU A 333 -11.56 -18.33 -9.10
CA GLU A 333 -11.31 -19.21 -10.26
C GLU A 333 -11.25 -20.69 -9.83
N TYR A 334 -10.64 -20.98 -8.68
CA TYR A 334 -10.54 -22.35 -8.13
C TYR A 334 -11.71 -22.75 -7.22
N GLN A 335 -12.73 -21.91 -7.09
CA GLN A 335 -13.91 -22.16 -6.26
C GLN A 335 -13.57 -22.51 -4.79
N LEU A 336 -12.54 -21.88 -4.24
CA LEU A 336 -12.13 -22.06 -2.86
C LEU A 336 -13.10 -21.33 -1.91
N PRO A 337 -13.40 -21.90 -0.73
CA PRO A 337 -14.35 -21.31 0.22
C PRO A 337 -13.83 -20.03 0.87
N THR A 338 -12.51 -19.88 0.96
CA THR A 338 -11.81 -18.72 1.52
C THR A 338 -10.55 -18.43 0.69
N TRP A 339 -9.92 -17.28 0.93
CA TRP A 339 -8.62 -16.95 0.34
C TRP A 339 -7.61 -16.58 1.42
N SER A 340 -6.35 -16.56 1.03
CA SER A 340 -5.25 -16.08 1.84
C SER A 340 -4.25 -15.40 0.93
N TYR A 341 -3.79 -14.21 1.28
CA TYR A 341 -2.74 -13.49 0.53
C TYR A 341 -1.50 -14.37 0.26
N ARG A 342 -1.24 -15.38 1.11
CA ARG A 342 -0.13 -16.35 0.96
C ARG A 342 -0.24 -17.27 -0.26
N LEU A 343 -1.39 -17.31 -0.93
CA LEU A 343 -1.55 -17.98 -2.22
C LEU A 343 -0.74 -17.28 -3.32
N ILE A 344 -0.41 -16.00 -3.12
CA ILE A 344 0.37 -15.18 -4.04
C ILE A 344 1.76 -14.96 -3.45
N SER A 345 2.78 -15.04 -4.30
CA SER A 345 4.18 -14.86 -3.91
C SER A 345 4.96 -14.16 -5.02
N SER A 346 6.23 -13.82 -4.76
CA SER A 346 7.15 -13.30 -5.79
C SER A 346 7.36 -14.23 -6.99
N LYS A 347 6.95 -15.50 -6.88
CA LYS A 347 6.99 -16.48 -7.97
C LYS A 347 5.77 -16.43 -8.87
N THR A 348 4.68 -15.81 -8.42
CA THR A 348 3.40 -15.77 -9.12
C THR A 348 3.43 -14.74 -10.27
N LEU A 349 3.85 -13.51 -9.97
CA LEU A 349 3.98 -12.43 -10.94
C LEU A 349 5.30 -11.69 -10.73
N PRO A 350 6.05 -11.39 -11.80
CA PRO A 350 7.27 -10.61 -11.68
C PRO A 350 6.98 -9.16 -11.29
N PHE A 351 7.82 -8.60 -10.42
CA PHE A 351 7.70 -7.24 -9.90
C PHE A 351 9.03 -6.49 -10.02
N VAL A 352 8.97 -5.22 -10.41
CA VAL A 352 10.10 -4.29 -10.38
C VAL A 352 9.63 -2.91 -9.92
N ASP A 353 10.52 -2.11 -9.34
CA ASP A 353 10.26 -0.69 -9.11
C ASP A 353 10.97 0.16 -10.17
N LEU A 354 10.40 1.32 -10.50
CA LEU A 354 11.15 2.34 -11.24
C LEU A 354 12.32 2.88 -10.42
N TYR A 355 12.10 3.06 -9.11
CA TYR A 355 13.10 3.48 -8.13
C TYR A 355 13.35 2.32 -7.16
N PRO A 356 14.23 1.36 -7.49
CA PRO A 356 14.47 0.17 -6.67
C PRO A 356 15.26 0.45 -5.36
N PHE A 357 15.21 1.70 -4.87
CA PHE A 357 15.92 2.23 -3.73
C PHE A 357 15.06 3.27 -2.98
N PRO A 358 15.43 3.66 -1.73
CA PRO A 358 14.58 4.41 -0.79
C PRO A 358 14.14 5.82 -1.18
N ARG A 359 14.61 6.35 -2.31
CA ARG A 359 14.41 7.75 -2.69
C ARG A 359 13.86 7.88 -4.09
N TYR A 360 12.77 8.63 -4.19
CA TYR A 360 12.27 9.13 -5.45
C TYR A 360 13.19 10.22 -6.03
N CYS A 361 13.60 10.07 -7.29
CA CYS A 361 14.29 11.11 -8.05
C CYS A 361 13.76 11.17 -9.50
N LYS A 362 13.87 12.32 -10.17
CA LYS A 362 13.41 12.50 -11.56
C LYS A 362 14.54 12.33 -12.56
N ASP A 363 15.33 11.26 -12.41
CA ASP A 363 16.45 10.98 -13.30
C ASP A 363 15.98 10.19 -14.54
N PRO A 364 16.14 10.72 -15.77
CA PRO A 364 15.79 10.01 -17.00
C PRO A 364 16.53 8.68 -17.20
N GLU A 365 17.73 8.51 -16.62
CA GLU A 365 18.49 7.26 -16.72
C GLU A 365 17.70 6.08 -16.13
N LEU A 366 16.93 6.32 -15.07
CA LEU A 366 16.10 5.30 -14.44
C LEU A 366 14.94 4.84 -15.33
N PHE A 367 14.42 5.73 -16.19
CA PHE A 367 13.42 5.34 -17.19
C PHE A 367 14.05 4.37 -18.20
N GLN A 368 15.31 4.59 -18.56
CA GLN A 368 16.06 3.71 -19.45
C GLN A 368 16.43 2.38 -18.79
N LEU A 369 16.74 2.36 -17.48
CA LEU A 369 16.93 1.13 -16.72
C LEU A 369 15.65 0.30 -16.69
N LEU A 370 14.50 0.91 -16.34
CA LEU A 370 13.22 0.22 -16.39
C LEU A 370 12.89 -0.29 -17.80
N ALA A 371 13.07 0.53 -18.83
CA ALA A 371 12.89 0.10 -20.21
C ALA A 371 13.86 -1.04 -20.59
N GLY A 372 15.07 -1.07 -20.03
CA GLY A 372 16.03 -2.16 -20.17
C GLY A 372 15.50 -3.50 -19.65
N TYR A 373 14.87 -3.49 -18.47
CA TYR A 373 14.16 -4.66 -17.94
C TYR A 373 13.01 -5.10 -18.85
N LEU A 374 12.18 -4.17 -19.32
CA LEU A 374 11.06 -4.48 -20.22
C LEU A 374 11.55 -5.04 -21.55
N ARG A 375 12.70 -4.58 -22.07
CA ARG A 375 13.34 -5.17 -23.26
C ARG A 375 13.85 -6.59 -23.00
N ALA A 376 14.34 -6.88 -21.80
CA ALA A 376 14.80 -8.21 -21.44
C ALA A 376 13.63 -9.21 -21.29
N THR A 377 12.49 -8.77 -20.77
CA THR A 377 11.32 -9.63 -20.46
C THR A 377 10.24 -9.63 -21.54
N THR A 378 10.17 -8.58 -22.35
CA THR A 378 9.21 -8.39 -23.44
C THR A 378 7.73 -8.59 -23.06
N PRO A 379 7.25 -8.01 -21.95
CA PRO A 379 5.94 -8.34 -21.41
C PRO A 379 4.80 -7.87 -22.33
N LEU A 380 3.72 -8.64 -22.40
CA LEU A 380 2.52 -8.28 -23.16
C LEU A 380 1.66 -7.26 -22.40
N ILE A 381 1.62 -7.35 -21.07
CA ILE A 381 0.95 -6.40 -20.17
C ILE A 381 1.95 -5.83 -19.17
N THR A 382 1.89 -4.51 -18.96
CA THR A 382 2.64 -3.80 -17.93
C THR A 382 1.65 -3.12 -16.98
N VAL A 383 1.51 -3.65 -15.77
CA VAL A 383 0.69 -3.04 -14.72
C VAL A 383 1.54 -2.00 -13.99
N THR A 384 1.07 -0.76 -13.90
CA THR A 384 1.81 0.33 -13.25
C THR A 384 1.10 0.79 -12.00
N PHE A 385 1.78 0.76 -10.85
CA PHE A 385 1.24 1.30 -9.60
C PHE A 385 1.64 2.77 -9.45
N SER A 386 0.64 3.64 -9.26
CA SER A 386 0.74 5.11 -9.10
C SER A 386 0.81 5.94 -10.38
N GLN A 387 0.50 7.23 -10.23
CA GLN A 387 0.54 8.21 -11.31
C GLN A 387 1.94 8.42 -11.92
N PRO A 388 3.03 8.60 -11.14
CA PRO A 388 4.35 8.84 -11.75
C PRO A 388 4.77 7.76 -12.73
N ILE A 389 4.54 6.49 -12.38
CA ILE A 389 4.92 5.35 -13.22
C ILE A 389 4.02 5.23 -14.44
N SER A 390 2.71 5.41 -14.24
CA SER A 390 1.73 5.41 -15.33
C SER A 390 2.00 6.54 -16.33
N SER A 391 2.40 7.71 -15.84
CA SER A 391 2.79 8.85 -16.68
C SER A 391 4.03 8.53 -17.53
N ILE A 392 5.05 7.90 -16.95
CA ILE A 392 6.26 7.49 -17.69
C ILE A 392 5.93 6.40 -18.71
N ALA A 393 5.13 5.41 -18.33
CA ALA A 393 4.77 4.30 -19.20
C ALA A 393 3.94 4.76 -20.41
N THR A 394 2.95 5.65 -20.20
CA THR A 394 2.17 6.25 -21.29
C THR A 394 2.98 7.19 -22.18
N ALA A 395 4.08 7.74 -21.67
CA ALA A 395 5.08 8.47 -22.44
C ALA A 395 6.15 7.55 -23.08
N ASN A 396 5.84 6.26 -23.28
CA ASN A 396 6.73 5.25 -23.89
C ASN A 396 8.09 5.13 -23.18
N PHE A 397 8.12 5.39 -21.87
CA PHE A 397 9.31 5.33 -21.03
C PHE A 397 10.43 6.32 -21.43
N TYR A 398 10.12 7.37 -22.19
CA TYR A 398 11.10 8.39 -22.58
C TYR A 398 11.17 9.57 -21.62
N HIS A 399 10.05 9.94 -21.01
CA HIS A 399 9.96 11.08 -20.11
C HIS A 399 8.81 10.93 -19.13
N SER A 400 8.71 11.84 -18.15
CA SER A 400 7.68 11.83 -17.11
C SER A 400 6.40 12.61 -17.44
N ILE A 401 6.32 13.22 -18.63
CA ILE A 401 5.21 14.07 -19.10
C ILE A 401 4.20 13.23 -19.91
N GLY A 402 3.53 12.27 -19.27
CA GLY A 402 2.42 11.50 -19.85
C GLY A 402 1.09 11.95 -19.27
N ILE A 403 0.55 11.18 -18.33
CA ILE A 403 -0.74 11.46 -17.65
C ILE A 403 -0.57 12.57 -16.60
N PRO A 404 -1.33 13.68 -16.67
CA PRO A 404 -1.38 14.70 -15.62
C PRO A 404 -1.86 14.16 -14.27
N GLN A 405 -1.49 14.81 -13.16
CA GLN A 405 -1.82 14.32 -11.82
C GLN A 405 -3.33 14.39 -11.53
N ASP A 406 -3.99 15.44 -11.99
CA ASP A 406 -5.42 15.71 -11.85
C ASP A 406 -6.29 14.79 -12.73
N GLU A 407 -5.73 14.26 -13.81
CA GLU A 407 -6.42 13.34 -14.73
C GLU A 407 -6.17 11.86 -14.39
N PHE A 408 -5.26 11.54 -13.46
CA PHE A 408 -4.80 10.15 -13.25
C PHE A 408 -5.93 9.13 -13.02
N LEU A 409 -6.95 9.50 -12.26
CA LEU A 409 -8.06 8.59 -11.94
C LEU A 409 -8.85 8.18 -13.19
N ASP A 410 -8.93 9.04 -14.21
CA ASP A 410 -9.62 8.74 -15.48
C ASP A 410 -8.86 7.70 -16.32
N HIS A 411 -7.64 7.36 -15.91
CA HIS A 411 -6.77 6.40 -16.59
C HIS A 411 -6.65 5.08 -15.83
N VAL A 412 -7.12 5.00 -14.58
CA VAL A 412 -7.03 3.79 -13.76
C VAL A 412 -7.89 2.69 -14.35
N GLY A 413 -7.32 1.51 -14.55
CA GLY A 413 -8.00 0.37 -15.17
C GLY A 413 -8.25 0.50 -16.68
N VAL A 414 -7.79 1.58 -17.32
CA VAL A 414 -7.95 1.79 -18.77
C VAL A 414 -6.72 1.24 -19.50
N PRO A 415 -6.85 0.16 -20.30
CA PRO A 415 -5.73 -0.37 -21.07
C PRO A 415 -5.25 0.64 -22.11
N ARG A 416 -3.94 0.85 -22.21
CA ARG A 416 -3.33 1.78 -23.17
C ARG A 416 -2.14 1.15 -23.85
N LEU A 417 -1.97 1.49 -25.11
CA LEU A 417 -0.83 1.03 -25.87
C LEU A 417 0.41 1.89 -25.55
N ALA A 418 1.53 1.25 -25.25
CA ALA A 418 2.83 1.91 -25.11
C ALA A 418 3.95 1.04 -25.69
N HIS A 419 5.14 1.59 -25.84
CA HIS A 419 6.33 0.82 -26.21
C HIS A 419 7.57 1.22 -25.41
N TYR A 420 8.52 0.30 -25.28
CA TYR A 420 9.79 0.48 -24.55
C TYR A 420 11.02 0.35 -25.45
N ALA A 421 10.84 0.66 -26.75
CA ALA A 421 11.93 0.70 -27.73
C ALA A 421 13.02 1.71 -27.33
N PRO A 422 14.31 1.44 -27.60
CA PRO A 422 15.39 2.39 -27.29
C PRO A 422 15.15 3.75 -27.97
N ALA A 423 15.58 4.86 -27.39
CA ALA A 423 15.27 6.19 -27.92
C ALA A 423 16.01 6.56 -29.24
N ASP A 424 16.97 5.74 -29.67
CA ASP A 424 17.79 5.99 -30.87
C ASP A 424 16.96 6.06 -32.16
N TRP A 425 15.87 5.29 -32.26
CA TRP A 425 14.98 5.34 -33.44
C TRP A 425 14.31 6.69 -33.64
N LEU A 426 14.11 7.49 -32.57
CA LEU A 426 13.52 8.83 -32.66
C LEU A 426 14.42 9.82 -33.41
N THR A 427 15.71 9.51 -33.53
CA THR A 427 16.69 10.31 -34.27
C THR A 427 16.97 9.77 -35.67
N ASN A 428 16.34 8.65 -36.03
CA ASN A 428 16.51 8.03 -37.34
C ASN A 428 15.35 8.43 -38.26
N ASP A 429 15.57 9.43 -39.11
CA ASP A 429 14.57 9.96 -40.06
C ASP A 429 14.00 8.89 -41.02
N ALA A 430 14.69 7.75 -41.20
CA ALA A 430 14.20 6.65 -42.03
C ALA A 430 13.16 5.75 -41.32
N MET A 431 13.04 5.83 -39.97
CA MET A 431 12.09 5.05 -39.19
C MET A 431 10.83 5.87 -38.89
N GLN A 432 9.70 5.48 -39.48
CA GLN A 432 8.39 6.13 -39.27
C GLN A 432 7.61 5.55 -38.09
N SER A 433 8.06 4.42 -37.55
CA SER A 433 7.40 3.69 -36.47
C SER A 433 8.45 3.12 -35.51
N PRO A 434 8.12 2.91 -34.24
CA PRO A 434 9.02 2.23 -33.32
C PRO A 434 9.37 0.83 -33.88
N PRO A 435 10.58 0.32 -33.59
CA PRO A 435 10.96 -1.04 -33.94
C PRO A 435 9.92 -2.08 -33.46
N ALA A 436 9.79 -3.17 -34.20
CA ALA A 436 8.88 -4.25 -33.82
C ALA A 436 9.37 -5.00 -32.57
N GLY A 437 8.44 -5.58 -31.81
CA GLY A 437 8.69 -6.40 -30.62
C GLY A 437 8.71 -5.65 -29.29
N TYR A 438 8.45 -4.34 -29.30
CA TYR A 438 8.58 -3.48 -28.11
C TYR A 438 7.25 -2.94 -27.57
N TRP A 439 6.12 -3.32 -28.15
CA TRP A 439 4.80 -2.85 -27.71
C TRP A 439 4.32 -3.57 -26.45
N THR A 440 3.59 -2.91 -25.57
CA THR A 440 2.95 -3.50 -24.38
C THR A 440 1.60 -2.82 -24.14
N ILE A 441 0.70 -3.50 -23.44
CA ILE A 441 -0.51 -2.91 -22.89
C ILE A 441 -0.20 -2.42 -21.47
N VAL A 442 -0.19 -1.11 -21.27
CA VAL A 442 -0.09 -0.50 -19.95
C VAL A 442 -1.47 -0.42 -19.33
N ILE A 443 -1.62 -0.94 -18.11
CA ILE A 443 -2.85 -0.79 -17.33
C ILE A 443 -2.50 -0.04 -16.04
N PRO A 444 -2.87 1.25 -15.92
CA PRO A 444 -2.63 2.03 -14.72
C PRO A 444 -3.45 1.53 -13.53
N HIS A 445 -2.79 1.36 -12.39
CA HIS A 445 -3.39 1.01 -11.12
C HIS A 445 -3.09 2.09 -10.09
N ILE A 446 -4.03 2.32 -9.17
CA ILE A 446 -3.71 3.07 -7.96
C ILE A 446 -2.77 2.22 -7.11
N ASP A 447 -1.72 2.84 -6.58
CA ASP A 447 -0.78 2.15 -5.70
C ASP A 447 -1.50 1.65 -4.43
N PRO A 448 -1.47 0.35 -4.12
CA PRO A 448 -2.11 -0.17 -2.91
C PRO A 448 -1.56 0.45 -1.61
N GLY A 449 -0.34 0.99 -1.63
CA GLY A 449 0.23 1.79 -0.56
C GLY A 449 -0.51 3.10 -0.30
N HIS A 450 -1.25 3.65 -1.27
CA HIS A 450 -2.11 4.82 -1.09
C HIS A 450 -3.14 4.60 0.04
N ASP A 451 -3.57 3.35 0.21
CA ASP A 451 -4.50 2.94 1.26
C ASP A 451 -4.02 3.22 2.69
N LYS A 452 -2.68 3.30 2.88
CA LYS A 452 -2.06 3.66 4.16
C LYS A 452 -2.32 5.11 4.56
N TYR A 453 -2.61 5.98 3.60
CA TYR A 453 -2.68 7.44 3.81
C TYR A 453 -4.10 7.99 3.67
N GLY A 454 -5.01 7.25 3.04
CA GLY A 454 -6.39 7.66 2.81
C GLY A 454 -7.36 7.21 3.91
N ILE A 455 -8.62 7.62 3.74
CA ILE A 455 -9.74 7.20 4.60
C ILE A 455 -10.25 5.77 4.29
N GLN A 456 -9.45 4.91 3.63
CA GLN A 456 -9.77 3.50 3.35
C GLN A 456 -11.23 3.32 2.87
N LEU A 457 -11.64 4.12 1.88
CA LEU A 457 -13.01 4.07 1.38
C LEU A 457 -13.29 2.69 0.77
N VAL A 458 -14.44 2.11 1.10
CA VAL A 458 -14.96 0.90 0.43
C VAL A 458 -14.98 1.09 -1.09
N ALA A 459 -15.36 2.29 -1.56
CA ALA A 459 -15.34 2.62 -2.98
C ALA A 459 -13.94 2.53 -3.60
N LEU A 460 -12.90 2.95 -2.88
CA LEU A 460 -11.51 2.87 -3.36
C LEU A 460 -11.06 1.41 -3.50
N HIS A 461 -11.39 0.55 -2.53
CA HIS A 461 -11.04 -0.88 -2.60
C HIS A 461 -11.80 -1.60 -3.69
N ARG A 462 -13.07 -1.22 -3.92
CA ARG A 462 -13.83 -1.70 -5.08
C ARG A 462 -13.18 -1.29 -6.40
N VAL A 463 -12.61 -0.08 -6.49
CA VAL A 463 -11.81 0.33 -7.66
C VAL A 463 -10.58 -0.56 -7.82
N PHE A 464 -9.88 -0.92 -6.74
CA PHE A 464 -8.74 -1.85 -6.83
C PHE A 464 -9.16 -3.21 -7.40
N ASP A 465 -10.27 -3.79 -6.92
CA ASP A 465 -10.81 -5.03 -7.45
C ASP A 465 -11.16 -4.92 -8.93
N LEU A 466 -11.99 -3.95 -9.31
CA LEU A 466 -12.43 -3.76 -10.70
C LEU A 466 -11.24 -3.57 -11.65
N THR A 467 -10.22 -2.83 -11.20
CA THR A 467 -9.00 -2.61 -11.96
C THR A 467 -8.22 -3.92 -12.18
N TRP A 468 -8.13 -4.77 -11.16
CA TRP A 468 -7.57 -6.12 -11.31
C TRP A 468 -8.42 -7.00 -12.22
N TRP A 469 -9.74 -6.94 -12.13
CA TRP A 469 -10.62 -7.75 -12.97
C TRP A 469 -10.48 -7.37 -14.45
N ILE A 470 -10.41 -6.08 -14.77
CA ILE A 470 -10.11 -5.60 -16.13
C ILE A 470 -8.73 -6.13 -16.58
N THR A 471 -7.74 -6.08 -15.71
CA THR A 471 -6.39 -6.59 -15.98
C THR A 471 -6.41 -8.09 -16.32
N MET A 472 -7.15 -8.90 -15.55
CA MET A 472 -7.30 -10.33 -15.80
C MET A 472 -8.10 -10.62 -17.07
N TYR A 473 -9.15 -9.84 -17.35
CA TYR A 473 -9.92 -9.95 -18.59
C TYR A 473 -9.06 -9.67 -19.83
N VAL A 474 -8.24 -8.61 -19.79
CA VAL A 474 -7.28 -8.32 -20.88
C VAL A 474 -6.27 -9.44 -21.05
N ALA A 475 -5.76 -10.01 -19.95
CA ALA A 475 -4.84 -11.14 -19.99
C ALA A 475 -5.49 -12.41 -20.57
N GLU A 476 -6.75 -12.70 -20.23
CA GLU A 476 -7.50 -13.83 -20.78
C GLU A 476 -7.65 -13.71 -22.31
N ILE A 477 -8.03 -12.52 -22.82
CA ILE A 477 -8.13 -12.28 -24.28
C ILE A 477 -6.79 -12.56 -24.98
N ILE A 478 -5.67 -12.16 -24.37
CA ILE A 478 -4.33 -12.45 -24.90
C ILE A 478 -4.09 -13.96 -24.97
N CYS A 479 -4.38 -14.68 -23.89
CA CYS A 479 -4.22 -16.13 -23.82
C CYS A 479 -5.10 -16.84 -24.86
N GLU A 480 -6.38 -16.47 -25.01
CA GLU A 480 -7.30 -17.04 -25.98
C GLU A 480 -6.84 -16.83 -27.43
N ARG A 481 -6.38 -15.61 -27.77
CA ARG A 481 -5.91 -15.27 -29.12
C ARG A 481 -4.54 -15.86 -29.45
N ARG A 482 -3.80 -16.34 -28.45
CA ARG A 482 -2.53 -17.05 -28.61
C ARG A 482 -2.69 -18.57 -28.71
N THR A 483 -3.92 -19.08 -28.73
CA THR A 483 -4.16 -20.51 -28.95
C THR A 483 -3.78 -20.93 -30.39
N PRO A 484 -3.41 -22.21 -30.62
CA PRO A 484 -2.95 -22.71 -31.92
C PRO A 484 -3.95 -22.56 -33.07
N PHE A 485 -5.22 -22.28 -32.75
CA PHE A 485 -6.32 -22.17 -33.70
C PHE A 485 -6.41 -20.81 -34.39
N TYR A 486 -5.72 -19.78 -33.88
CA TYR A 486 -5.63 -18.48 -34.54
C TYR A 486 -4.32 -18.37 -35.34
N PRO A 487 -4.37 -17.87 -36.59
CA PRO A 487 -3.15 -17.65 -37.37
C PRO A 487 -2.20 -16.74 -36.58
N MET A 488 -0.91 -17.12 -36.51
CA MET A 488 0.11 -16.42 -35.74
C MET A 488 0.13 -14.93 -36.14
N THR A 489 -0.56 -14.13 -35.35
CA THR A 489 -0.52 -12.68 -35.42
C THR A 489 0.78 -12.26 -34.74
N SER A 490 1.52 -11.31 -35.31
CA SER A 490 2.75 -10.83 -34.66
C SER A 490 2.43 -10.35 -33.25
N ARG A 491 3.40 -10.42 -32.34
CA ARG A 491 3.26 -9.94 -30.96
C ARG A 491 2.66 -8.55 -30.88
N ASP A 492 3.18 -7.65 -31.70
CA ASP A 492 2.74 -6.26 -31.72
C ASP A 492 1.31 -6.12 -32.25
N ALA A 493 0.97 -6.85 -33.31
CA ALA A 493 -0.39 -6.84 -33.84
C ALA A 493 -1.39 -7.44 -32.83
N LEU A 494 -1.00 -8.45 -32.06
CA LEU A 494 -1.82 -8.98 -30.95
C LEU A 494 -2.06 -7.90 -29.90
N VAL A 495 -0.98 -7.30 -29.37
CA VAL A 495 -1.05 -6.25 -28.34
C VAL A 495 -1.93 -5.09 -28.80
N GLN A 496 -1.75 -4.61 -30.03
CA GLN A 496 -2.56 -3.55 -30.62
C GLN A 496 -4.03 -3.95 -30.75
N GLN A 497 -4.31 -5.14 -31.28
CA GLN A 497 -5.68 -5.62 -31.48
C GLN A 497 -6.40 -5.83 -30.14
N VAL A 498 -5.71 -6.33 -29.12
CA VAL A 498 -6.29 -6.51 -27.77
C VAL A 498 -6.56 -5.15 -27.12
N CYS A 499 -5.65 -4.18 -27.21
CA CYS A 499 -5.86 -2.85 -26.67
C CYS A 499 -7.13 -2.19 -27.26
N VAL A 500 -7.28 -2.24 -28.60
CA VAL A 500 -8.48 -1.71 -29.29
C VAL A 500 -9.75 -2.45 -28.89
N THR A 501 -9.68 -3.78 -28.74
CA THR A 501 -10.84 -4.58 -28.31
C THR A 501 -11.22 -4.27 -26.85
N GLY A 502 -10.22 -4.08 -25.99
CA GLY A 502 -10.39 -3.69 -24.59
C GLY A 502 -11.13 -2.37 -24.47
N GLU A 503 -10.65 -1.34 -25.17
CA GLU A 503 -11.27 -0.01 -25.24
C GLU A 503 -12.70 -0.03 -25.80
N SER A 504 -12.94 -0.86 -26.83
CA SER A 504 -14.24 -0.92 -27.53
C SER A 504 -15.26 -1.82 -26.83
N SER A 505 -14.85 -2.63 -25.85
CA SER A 505 -15.76 -3.57 -25.22
C SER A 505 -16.79 -2.82 -24.36
N THR A 506 -18.07 -3.18 -24.53
CA THR A 506 -19.16 -2.75 -23.64
C THR A 506 -18.95 -3.16 -22.19
N VAL A 507 -17.98 -4.04 -21.91
CA VAL A 507 -17.60 -4.49 -20.57
C VAL A 507 -16.75 -3.41 -19.90
N VAL A 508 -15.62 -3.02 -20.49
CA VAL A 508 -14.74 -1.98 -19.92
C VAL A 508 -15.47 -0.63 -19.79
N SER A 509 -16.29 -0.26 -20.78
CA SER A 509 -17.09 0.99 -20.74
C SER A 509 -18.31 0.97 -19.82
N ARG A 510 -18.73 -0.20 -19.30
CA ARG A 510 -19.76 -0.29 -18.24
C ARG A 510 -19.14 -0.33 -16.84
N TRP A 511 -17.83 -0.52 -16.76
CA TRP A 511 -17.09 -0.77 -15.52
C TRP A 511 -16.28 0.45 -15.11
N ALA A 512 -15.68 1.14 -16.09
CA ALA A 512 -15.33 2.56 -16.00
C ALA A 512 -16.60 3.41 -15.87
#